data_AF-A0A959N7B9-F1
#
_entry.id   AF-A0A959N7B9-F1
#
_cell.length_a   1.000
_cell.length_b   1.000
_cell.length_c   1.000
_cell.angle_alpha   90.00
_cell.angle_beta   90.00
_cell.angle_gamma   90.00
#
_symmetry.space_group_name_H-M   'P 1'
#
loop_
_entity.id
_entity.type
_entity.pdbx_description
1 polymer ?
#
loop_
_entity_poly.entity_id
_entity_poly.type
_entity_poly.pdbx_seq_one_letter_code
_entity_poly.pdbx_strand_id
1 'polypeptide(L)'
;MKKNIFIILFLLSSISFSQTIPYVILISFDGFRWDYLNRGITPNLDQIKNEGVNALSLRPSFPSKTFPNHYSIVTGMYPENHGIIANNFVNPFTNEVYKLGDTISVRDSKWYLGEAFWETAERNGIKTASYFWPGSEVKTDHRRPSIYEKYEHNRPYKSRIDGVVKWLKLPEKKRPHFISMYFHDTDSYGHKYGPNSPEINQSIQRLDSLIGYFKIELDKINFLDSVNILIVSDHGMTEINTNRIINIENILCGYNVKFGGEKPFMTIEPEKNEIDEV
;
A
#
# COMPACT_ATOMS: atom_id res chain seq x y z
N MET A 1 -66.68 41.79 -7.38
CA MET A 1 -65.78 41.08 -6.46
C MET A 1 -64.85 40.17 -7.26
N LYS A 2 -63.61 40.60 -7.56
CA LYS A 2 -62.58 39.74 -8.18
C LYS A 2 -61.62 39.32 -7.08
N LYS A 3 -61.59 38.03 -6.75
CA LYS A 3 -60.62 37.44 -5.81
C LYS A 3 -59.33 37.15 -6.58
N ASN A 4 -58.29 37.92 -6.33
CA ASN A 4 -56.94 37.61 -6.80
C ASN A 4 -56.34 36.55 -5.85
N ILE A 5 -56.13 35.34 -6.35
CA ILE A 5 -55.40 34.28 -5.65
C ILE A 5 -53.93 34.45 -6.02
N PHE A 6 -53.11 34.85 -5.04
CA PHE A 6 -51.66 34.82 -5.15
C PHE A 6 -51.19 33.41 -4.79
N ILE A 7 -50.68 32.66 -5.77
CA ILE A 7 -49.97 31.39 -5.54
C ILE A 7 -48.52 31.76 -5.28
N ILE A 8 -48.07 31.60 -4.03
CA ILE A 8 -46.64 31.69 -3.67
C ILE A 8 -46.03 30.33 -3.99
N LEU A 9 -45.24 30.27 -5.06
CA LEU A 9 -44.42 29.11 -5.40
C LEU A 9 -43.20 29.10 -4.46
N PHE A 10 -43.19 28.19 -3.48
CA PHE A 10 -41.99 27.90 -2.72
C PHE A 10 -41.03 27.08 -3.61
N LEU A 11 -40.05 27.75 -4.20
CA LEU A 11 -38.88 27.11 -4.79
C LEU A 11 -38.04 26.52 -3.66
N LEU A 12 -38.24 25.23 -3.37
CA LEU A 12 -37.28 24.42 -2.62
C LEU A 12 -36.05 24.25 -3.52
N SER A 13 -35.11 25.19 -3.44
CA SER A 13 -33.76 24.97 -3.98
C SER A 13 -33.05 23.98 -3.06
N SER A 14 -33.14 22.70 -3.40
CA SER A 14 -32.20 21.70 -2.92
C SER A 14 -30.82 22.07 -3.46
N ILE A 15 -30.07 22.86 -2.68
CA ILE A 15 -28.65 23.09 -2.90
C ILE A 15 -27.99 21.73 -2.62
N SER A 16 -27.83 20.94 -3.67
CA SER A 16 -26.95 19.78 -3.62
C SER A 16 -25.54 20.34 -3.58
N PHE A 17 -24.95 20.42 -2.40
CA PHE A 17 -23.50 20.54 -2.30
C PHE A 17 -22.93 19.24 -2.85
N SER A 18 -22.59 19.23 -4.14
CA SER A 18 -21.69 18.22 -4.67
C SER A 18 -20.41 18.34 -3.87
N GLN A 19 -20.00 17.30 -3.16
CA GLN A 19 -18.61 17.19 -2.75
C GLN A 19 -17.81 17.09 -4.05
N THR A 20 -17.22 18.21 -4.50
CA THR A 20 -16.79 18.33 -5.91
C THR A 20 -15.61 17.42 -6.25
N ILE A 21 -14.89 16.91 -5.24
CA ILE A 21 -13.82 15.90 -5.38
C ILE A 21 -13.91 14.93 -4.19
N PRO A 22 -14.06 13.61 -4.42
CA PRO A 22 -14.13 12.63 -3.34
C PRO A 22 -12.80 12.55 -2.55
N TYR A 23 -12.87 12.17 -1.28
CA TYR A 23 -11.69 11.76 -0.51
C TYR A 23 -11.49 10.26 -0.67
N VAL A 24 -10.24 9.84 -0.83
CA VAL A 24 -9.83 8.45 -0.98
C VAL A 24 -8.71 8.15 0.00
N ILE A 25 -8.90 7.09 0.80
CA ILE A 25 -7.90 6.61 1.75
C ILE A 25 -7.54 5.18 1.37
N LEU A 26 -6.33 5.00 0.84
CA LEU A 26 -5.76 3.72 0.46
C LEU A 26 -4.93 3.17 1.62
N ILE A 27 -5.42 2.10 2.24
CA ILE A 27 -4.79 1.45 3.40
C ILE A 27 -4.21 0.12 2.95
N SER A 28 -2.92 -0.08 3.15
CA SER A 28 -2.28 -1.38 2.94
C SER A 28 -1.96 -2.07 4.27
N PHE A 29 -2.41 -3.31 4.38
CA PHE A 29 -1.96 -4.26 5.39
C PHE A 29 -1.00 -5.25 4.74
N ASP A 30 0.29 -5.11 5.03
CA ASP A 30 1.36 -5.93 4.45
C ASP A 30 1.16 -7.41 4.79
N GLY A 31 1.26 -8.28 3.80
CA GLY A 31 1.15 -9.74 3.99
C GLY A 31 -0.22 -10.20 4.53
N PHE A 32 -1.27 -9.40 4.39
CA PHE A 32 -2.64 -9.75 4.78
C PHE A 32 -3.23 -10.71 3.74
N ARG A 33 -3.02 -12.01 3.95
CA ARG A 33 -3.45 -13.07 3.05
C ARG A 33 -4.98 -13.09 2.90
N TRP A 34 -5.44 -13.40 1.69
CA TRP A 34 -6.86 -13.34 1.29
C TRP A 34 -7.84 -14.10 2.20
N ASP A 35 -7.38 -15.18 2.86
CA ASP A 35 -8.19 -16.03 3.74
C ASP A 35 -8.23 -15.56 5.20
N TYR A 36 -7.47 -14.55 5.58
CA TYR A 36 -7.44 -14.05 6.96
C TYR A 36 -8.78 -13.47 7.41
N LEU A 37 -9.57 -12.88 6.49
CA LEU A 37 -10.94 -12.43 6.78
C LEU A 37 -11.90 -13.59 7.13
N ASN A 38 -11.58 -14.82 6.74
CA ASN A 38 -12.46 -15.96 6.99
C ASN A 38 -12.29 -16.56 8.39
N ARG A 39 -11.43 -15.97 9.23
CA ARG A 39 -11.11 -16.48 10.57
C ARG A 39 -12.14 -16.10 11.64
N GLY A 40 -13.11 -15.24 11.32
CA GLY A 40 -14.18 -14.84 12.26
C GLY A 40 -13.68 -13.98 13.43
N ILE A 41 -12.57 -13.25 13.25
CA ILE A 41 -11.91 -12.42 14.28
C ILE A 41 -11.74 -10.96 13.83
N THR A 42 -12.50 -10.54 12.82
CA THR A 42 -12.35 -9.24 12.15
C THR A 42 -13.68 -8.46 12.07
N PRO A 43 -14.39 -8.21 13.19
CA PRO A 43 -15.72 -7.62 13.14
C PRO A 43 -15.78 -6.23 12.47
N ASN A 44 -14.74 -5.40 12.56
CA ASN A 44 -14.73 -4.08 11.93
C ASN A 44 -14.52 -4.16 10.41
N LEU A 45 -13.62 -5.03 9.96
CA LEU A 45 -13.42 -5.32 8.54
C LEU A 45 -14.63 -6.07 7.95
N ASP A 46 -15.23 -6.98 8.70
CA ASP A 46 -16.45 -7.70 8.31
C ASP A 46 -17.60 -6.72 8.09
N GLN A 47 -17.73 -5.69 8.94
CA GLN A 47 -18.70 -4.63 8.74
C GLN A 47 -18.44 -3.87 7.42
N ILE A 48 -17.19 -3.46 7.15
CA ILE A 48 -16.83 -2.80 5.87
C ILE A 48 -17.12 -3.69 4.67
N LYS A 49 -16.83 -5.00 4.78
CA LYS A 49 -17.14 -5.99 3.75
C LYS A 49 -18.63 -6.13 3.49
N ASN A 50 -19.46 -6.10 4.54
CA ASN A 50 -20.91 -6.26 4.44
C ASN A 50 -21.62 -4.99 3.93
N GLU A 51 -21.09 -3.81 4.27
CA GLU A 51 -21.65 -2.50 3.90
C GLU A 51 -21.05 -1.95 2.59
N GLY A 52 -19.97 -2.55 2.10
CA GLY A 52 -19.19 -2.07 0.96
C GLY A 52 -19.00 -3.12 -0.14
N VAL A 53 -17.84 -3.07 -0.79
CA VAL A 53 -17.46 -3.98 -1.89
C VAL A 53 -16.26 -4.81 -1.46
N ASN A 54 -16.34 -6.13 -1.67
CA ASN A 54 -15.27 -7.06 -1.34
C ASN A 54 -14.97 -8.00 -2.52
N ALA A 55 -13.69 -8.04 -2.91
CA ALA A 55 -13.19 -9.06 -3.83
C ALA A 55 -12.83 -10.36 -3.07
N LEU A 56 -12.84 -11.50 -3.76
CA LEU A 56 -12.39 -12.78 -3.17
C LEU A 56 -10.89 -12.74 -2.78
N SER A 57 -10.08 -12.11 -3.62
CA SER A 57 -8.64 -11.95 -3.43
C SER A 57 -8.10 -10.87 -4.37
N LEU A 58 -7.00 -10.22 -4.00
CA LEU A 58 -6.17 -9.45 -4.93
C LEU A 58 -5.02 -10.33 -5.41
N ARG A 59 -4.83 -10.44 -6.73
CA ARG A 59 -3.69 -11.17 -7.31
C ARG A 59 -2.47 -10.25 -7.40
N PRO A 60 -1.36 -10.55 -6.71
CA PRO A 60 -0.15 -9.73 -6.80
C PRO A 60 0.56 -9.91 -8.15
N SER A 61 1.36 -8.92 -8.51
CA SER A 61 2.42 -9.03 -9.52
C SER A 61 3.52 -9.97 -9.03
N PHE A 62 4.22 -10.60 -9.98
CA PHE A 62 5.42 -11.37 -9.67
C PHE A 62 6.66 -10.46 -9.70
N PRO A 63 7.60 -10.58 -8.72
CA PRO A 63 7.51 -11.44 -7.53
C PRO A 63 6.55 -10.86 -6.49
N SER A 64 5.91 -11.74 -5.71
CA SER A 64 5.00 -11.36 -4.61
C SER A 64 5.78 -10.83 -3.40
N LYS A 65 6.39 -9.65 -3.58
CA LYS A 65 7.25 -8.94 -2.63
C LYS A 65 6.70 -7.54 -2.38
N THR A 66 7.04 -6.99 -1.22
CA THR A 66 6.47 -5.75 -0.69
C THR A 66 6.58 -4.56 -1.60
N PHE A 67 7.80 -4.14 -1.93
CA PHE A 67 8.03 -2.92 -2.71
C PHE A 67 7.53 -3.03 -4.16
N PRO A 68 7.78 -4.14 -4.88
CA PRO A 68 7.23 -4.32 -6.21
C PRO A 68 5.71 -4.18 -6.26
N ASN A 69 4.99 -4.85 -5.36
CA ASN A 69 3.52 -4.86 -5.40
C ASN A 69 2.91 -3.55 -4.89
N HIS A 70 3.44 -2.95 -3.83
CA HIS A 70 2.99 -1.63 -3.40
C HIS A 70 3.18 -0.57 -4.49
N TYR A 71 4.28 -0.63 -5.23
CA TYR A 71 4.51 0.31 -6.33
C TYR A 71 3.66 -0.02 -7.56
N SER A 72 3.41 -1.30 -7.87
CA SER A 72 2.41 -1.72 -8.86
C SER A 72 1.02 -1.17 -8.54
N ILE A 73 0.57 -1.21 -7.28
CA ILE A 73 -0.76 -0.71 -6.87
C ILE A 73 -0.94 0.77 -7.21
N VAL A 74 0.09 1.60 -7.00
CA VAL A 74 -0.01 3.06 -7.21
C VAL A 74 0.37 3.50 -8.62
N THR A 75 0.98 2.63 -9.43
CA THR A 75 1.34 2.95 -10.84
C THR A 75 0.44 2.26 -11.86
N GLY A 76 -0.21 1.14 -11.49
CA GLY A 76 -0.90 0.25 -12.43
C GLY A 76 0.05 -0.53 -13.35
N MET A 77 1.36 -0.50 -13.09
CA MET A 77 2.39 -1.09 -13.95
C MET A 77 2.91 -2.42 -13.36
N TYR A 78 3.42 -3.30 -14.23
CA TYR A 78 4.19 -4.46 -13.78
C TYR A 78 5.58 -4.06 -13.26
N PRO A 79 6.20 -4.88 -12.38
CA PRO A 79 7.53 -4.63 -11.84
C PRO A 79 8.63 -4.37 -12.87
N GLU A 80 8.61 -5.08 -13.99
CA GLU A 80 9.51 -4.87 -15.12
C GLU A 80 9.41 -3.46 -15.74
N ASN A 81 8.24 -2.83 -15.65
CA ASN A 81 7.98 -1.52 -16.26
C ASN A 81 8.21 -0.36 -15.28
N HIS A 82 7.89 -0.55 -13.99
CA HIS A 82 8.05 0.49 -12.97
C HIS A 82 9.43 0.44 -12.26
N GLY A 83 10.32 -0.46 -12.66
CA GLY A 83 11.73 -0.52 -12.24
C GLY A 83 11.99 -1.18 -10.88
N ILE A 84 11.02 -1.14 -9.96
CA ILE A 84 11.10 -1.83 -8.67
C ILE A 84 10.79 -3.34 -8.81
N ILE A 85 11.77 -4.14 -9.21
CA ILE A 85 11.61 -5.57 -9.52
C ILE A 85 11.70 -6.51 -8.31
N ALA A 86 12.33 -6.07 -7.23
CA ALA A 86 12.45 -6.82 -5.97
C ALA A 86 12.66 -5.85 -4.79
N ASN A 87 12.60 -6.37 -3.56
CA ASN A 87 12.99 -5.58 -2.38
C ASN A 87 14.51 -5.30 -2.35
N ASN A 88 15.30 -6.16 -2.98
CA ASN A 88 16.74 -6.05 -3.10
C ASN A 88 17.18 -6.52 -4.49
N PHE A 89 17.89 -5.67 -5.24
CA PHE A 89 18.42 -6.01 -6.56
C PHE A 89 19.58 -5.10 -6.95
N VAL A 90 20.36 -5.53 -7.95
CA VAL A 90 21.50 -4.79 -8.50
C VAL A 90 21.15 -4.34 -9.92
N ASN A 91 21.52 -3.11 -10.26
CA ASN A 91 21.49 -2.67 -11.65
C ASN A 91 22.71 -3.24 -12.38
N PRO A 92 22.54 -4.12 -13.38
CA PRO A 92 23.68 -4.78 -14.04
C PRO A 92 24.53 -3.84 -14.90
N PHE A 93 24.03 -2.64 -15.24
CA PHE A 93 24.74 -1.66 -16.04
C PHE A 93 25.56 -0.67 -15.21
N THR A 94 25.12 -0.38 -13.98
CA THR A 94 25.77 0.61 -13.10
C THR A 94 26.41 -0.01 -11.86
N ASN A 95 26.12 -1.28 -11.57
CA ASN A 95 26.45 -1.97 -10.31
C ASN A 95 25.88 -1.30 -9.05
N GLU A 96 24.95 -0.36 -9.21
CA GLU A 96 24.26 0.25 -8.08
C GLU A 96 23.29 -0.74 -7.47
N VAL A 97 23.12 -0.67 -6.15
CA VAL A 97 22.27 -1.58 -5.39
C VAL A 97 21.03 -0.85 -4.92
N TYR A 98 19.87 -1.43 -5.18
CA TYR A 98 18.62 -1.07 -4.54
C TYR A 98 18.38 -2.00 -3.35
N LYS A 99 18.14 -1.44 -2.16
CA LYS A 99 17.96 -2.23 -0.95
C LYS A 99 16.88 -1.68 -0.04
N LEU A 100 15.90 -2.54 0.28
CA LEU A 100 14.91 -2.27 1.31
C LEU A 100 15.59 -1.83 2.62
N GLY A 101 15.11 -0.72 3.18
CA GLY A 101 15.64 -0.14 4.42
C GLY A 101 16.87 0.75 4.24
N ASP A 102 17.54 0.72 3.08
CA ASP A 102 18.56 1.71 2.75
C ASP A 102 17.89 3.00 2.25
N THR A 103 17.89 4.02 3.11
CA THR A 103 17.28 5.31 2.80
C THR A 103 17.96 6.08 1.68
N ILE A 104 19.19 5.72 1.29
CA ILE A 104 19.86 6.33 0.14
C ILE A 104 19.20 5.83 -1.14
N SER A 105 19.16 4.51 -1.35
CA SER A 105 18.55 3.91 -2.54
C SER A 105 17.03 4.07 -2.58
N VAL A 106 16.32 3.80 -1.48
CA VAL A 106 14.84 3.91 -1.43
C VAL A 106 14.34 5.33 -1.72
N ARG A 107 15.15 6.37 -1.45
CA ARG A 107 14.74 7.77 -1.70
C ARG A 107 15.31 8.35 -3.00
N ASP A 108 16.07 7.57 -3.75
CA ASP A 108 16.58 7.98 -5.06
C ASP A 108 15.55 7.66 -6.14
N SER A 109 15.03 8.70 -6.80
CA SER A 109 13.93 8.59 -7.76
C SER A 109 14.31 7.85 -9.04
N LYS A 110 15.60 7.66 -9.33
CA LYS A 110 16.06 6.93 -10.52
C LYS A 110 15.57 5.47 -10.59
N TRP A 111 15.31 4.87 -9.42
CA TRP A 111 14.84 3.48 -9.31
C TRP A 111 13.36 3.32 -9.63
N TYR A 112 12.61 4.41 -9.50
CA TYR A 112 11.17 4.41 -9.63
C TYR A 112 10.83 4.87 -11.05
N LEU A 113 10.50 3.95 -11.93
CA LEU A 113 10.04 4.28 -13.28
C LEU A 113 8.51 4.39 -13.31
N GLY A 114 7.98 4.97 -14.37
CA GLY A 114 6.55 5.23 -14.48
C GLY A 114 6.07 6.35 -13.55
N GLU A 115 4.75 6.50 -13.49
CA GLU A 115 4.09 7.57 -12.76
C GLU A 115 3.23 6.99 -11.64
N ALA A 116 3.52 7.35 -10.39
CA ALA A 116 2.66 6.99 -9.28
C ALA A 116 1.41 7.88 -9.26
N PHE A 117 0.29 7.35 -8.77
CA PHE A 117 -1.01 8.02 -8.80
C PHE A 117 -1.00 9.38 -8.12
N TRP A 118 -0.21 9.57 -7.05
CA TRP A 118 -0.08 10.88 -6.42
C TRP A 118 0.58 11.92 -7.35
N GLU A 119 1.50 11.52 -8.23
CA GLU A 119 2.08 12.42 -9.24
C GLU A 119 1.00 12.88 -10.22
N THR A 120 0.13 11.96 -10.66
CA THR A 120 -1.02 12.27 -11.53
C THR A 120 -2.00 13.21 -10.83
N ALA A 121 -2.34 12.91 -9.59
CA ALA A 121 -3.28 13.69 -8.79
C ALA A 121 -2.76 15.13 -8.57
N GLU A 122 -1.52 15.30 -8.11
CA GLU A 122 -0.93 16.62 -7.84
C GLU A 122 -0.84 17.48 -9.12
N ARG A 123 -0.50 16.87 -10.26
CA ARG A 123 -0.48 17.57 -11.56
C ARG A 123 -1.86 18.08 -11.98
N ASN A 124 -2.93 17.41 -11.54
CA ASN A 124 -4.32 17.82 -11.76
C ASN A 124 -4.87 18.67 -10.60
N GLY A 125 -4.01 19.22 -9.74
CA GLY A 125 -4.39 20.11 -8.65
C GLY A 125 -5.01 19.42 -7.45
N ILE A 126 -4.92 18.09 -7.37
CA ILE A 126 -5.44 17.28 -6.26
C ILE A 126 -4.31 17.05 -5.26
N LYS A 127 -4.46 17.62 -4.06
CA LYS A 127 -3.47 17.42 -2.99
C LYS A 127 -3.49 15.99 -2.49
N THR A 128 -2.31 15.45 -2.24
CA THR A 128 -2.13 14.08 -1.79
C THR A 128 -1.29 14.02 -0.52
N ALA A 129 -1.47 12.93 0.22
CA ALA A 129 -0.65 12.62 1.37
C ALA A 129 -0.28 11.14 1.43
N SER A 130 0.87 10.83 2.06
CA SER A 130 1.27 9.44 2.29
C SER A 130 1.85 9.23 3.67
N TYR A 131 1.31 8.24 4.35
CA TYR A 131 1.84 7.66 5.56
C TYR A 131 2.53 6.33 5.22
N PHE A 132 3.81 6.40 4.86
CA PHE A 132 4.71 5.25 4.70
C PHE A 132 4.50 4.36 3.46
N TRP A 133 3.86 4.85 2.39
CA TRP A 133 3.77 4.06 1.16
C TRP A 133 5.13 3.97 0.42
N PRO A 134 5.55 2.80 -0.08
CA PRO A 134 6.76 2.68 -0.91
C PRO A 134 6.80 3.66 -2.09
N GLY A 135 7.91 4.40 -2.26
CA GLY A 135 8.05 5.45 -3.27
C GLY A 135 7.52 6.83 -2.86
N SER A 136 6.78 6.94 -1.76
CA SER A 136 6.22 8.24 -1.34
C SER A 136 7.23 9.18 -0.66
N GLU A 137 8.42 8.70 -0.31
CA GLU A 137 9.49 9.48 0.32
C GLU A 137 10.71 9.70 -0.57
N VAL A 138 10.56 9.55 -1.89
CA VAL A 138 11.60 9.92 -2.86
C VAL A 138 12.00 11.39 -2.69
N LYS A 139 13.27 11.74 -2.95
CA LYS A 139 13.78 13.11 -2.76
C LYS A 139 13.27 14.10 -3.81
N THR A 140 12.82 13.61 -4.95
CA THR A 140 12.36 14.45 -6.06
C THR A 140 10.96 14.99 -5.77
N ASP A 141 10.87 16.30 -5.52
CA ASP A 141 9.64 16.94 -5.03
C ASP A 141 8.40 16.75 -5.90
N HIS A 142 8.53 16.78 -7.23
CA HIS A 142 7.39 16.57 -8.12
C HIS A 142 6.95 15.10 -8.25
N ARG A 143 7.71 14.16 -7.66
CA ARG A 143 7.45 12.71 -7.71
C ARG A 143 6.89 12.14 -6.41
N ARG A 144 6.62 12.98 -5.42
CA ARG A 144 6.14 12.59 -4.10
C ARG A 144 4.87 13.37 -3.71
N PRO A 145 4.08 12.87 -2.76
CA PRO A 145 2.92 13.58 -2.25
C PRO A 145 3.26 14.95 -1.63
N SER A 146 2.31 15.89 -1.68
CA SER A 146 2.41 17.20 -1.01
C SER A 146 2.71 17.08 0.49
N ILE A 147 2.14 16.08 1.16
CA ILE A 147 2.34 15.79 2.58
C ILE A 147 2.79 14.35 2.73
N TYR A 148 3.86 14.07 3.45
CA TYR A 148 4.37 12.71 3.57
C TYR A 148 5.14 12.53 4.86
N GLU A 149 5.17 11.29 5.34
CA GLU A 149 6.00 10.88 6.46
C GLU A 149 7.12 9.97 5.95
N LYS A 150 8.34 10.23 6.42
CA LYS A 150 9.50 9.35 6.17
C LYS A 150 9.34 8.06 6.93
N TYR A 151 9.63 6.92 6.31
CA TYR A 151 9.39 5.62 6.92
C TYR A 151 10.10 5.49 8.27
N GLU A 152 9.33 5.16 9.30
CA GLU A 152 9.82 4.82 10.63
C GLU A 152 9.14 3.54 11.09
N HIS A 153 9.85 2.42 11.01
CA HIS A 153 9.32 1.08 11.28
C HIS A 153 8.55 1.01 12.60
N ASN A 154 9.17 1.50 13.68
CA ASN A 154 8.62 1.41 15.04
C ASN A 154 7.59 2.50 15.37
N ARG A 155 7.16 3.33 14.40
CA ARG A 155 6.14 4.35 14.67
C ARG A 155 4.82 3.67 15.05
N PRO A 156 4.22 4.00 16.21
CA PRO A 156 2.99 3.37 16.67
C PRO A 156 1.88 3.45 15.62
N TYR A 157 1.18 2.35 15.39
CA TYR A 157 0.11 2.27 14.39
C TYR A 157 -0.99 3.31 14.61
N LYS A 158 -1.40 3.53 15.87
CA LYS A 158 -2.38 4.54 16.22
C LYS A 158 -1.95 5.95 15.79
N SER A 159 -0.66 6.28 15.90
CA SER A 159 -0.12 7.58 15.47
C SER A 159 -0.20 7.78 13.95
N ARG A 160 -0.20 6.69 13.16
CA ARG A 160 -0.42 6.75 11.71
C ARG A 160 -1.84 7.21 11.40
N ILE A 161 -2.83 6.59 12.06
CA ILE A 161 -4.24 6.98 11.98
C ILE A 161 -4.44 8.42 12.45
N ASP A 162 -3.92 8.77 13.63
CA ASP A 162 -4.05 10.10 14.20
C ASP A 162 -3.47 11.18 13.27
N GLY A 163 -2.37 10.87 12.57
CA GLY A 163 -1.77 11.74 11.57
C GLY A 163 -2.66 11.93 10.33
N VAL A 164 -3.28 10.87 9.81
CA VAL A 164 -4.24 10.95 8.70
C VAL A 164 -5.46 11.80 9.10
N VAL A 165 -6.02 11.56 10.29
CA VAL A 165 -7.14 12.36 10.83
C VAL A 165 -6.74 13.83 10.97
N LYS A 166 -5.50 14.11 11.40
CA LYS A 166 -4.97 15.48 11.46
C LYS A 166 -4.89 16.13 10.08
N TRP A 167 -4.50 15.40 9.04
CA TRP A 167 -4.49 15.91 7.67
C TRP A 167 -5.90 16.22 7.15
N LEU A 168 -6.88 15.36 7.46
CA LEU A 168 -8.29 15.60 7.12
C LEU A 168 -8.88 16.82 7.84
N LYS A 169 -8.36 17.20 9.01
CA LYS A 169 -8.75 18.44 9.71
C LYS A 169 -8.17 19.73 9.11
N LEU A 170 -7.26 19.64 8.14
CA LEU A 170 -6.69 20.85 7.51
C LEU A 170 -7.77 21.68 6.80
N PRO A 171 -7.54 23.00 6.60
CA PRO A 171 -8.40 23.82 5.74
C PRO A 171 -8.50 23.20 4.34
N GLU A 172 -9.66 23.29 3.70
CA GLU A 172 -9.99 22.65 2.42
C GLU A 172 -8.88 22.82 1.36
N LYS A 173 -8.37 24.05 1.16
CA LYS A 173 -7.27 24.35 0.22
C LYS A 173 -5.94 23.62 0.51
N LYS A 174 -5.76 23.07 1.71
CA LYS A 174 -4.56 22.34 2.15
C LYS A 174 -4.85 20.86 2.43
N ARG A 175 -6.11 20.44 2.42
CA ARG A 175 -6.52 19.10 2.79
C ARG A 175 -6.23 18.13 1.65
N PRO A 176 -5.54 17.01 1.89
CA PRO A 176 -5.32 16.01 0.86
C PRO A 176 -6.62 15.26 0.54
N HIS A 177 -6.85 14.98 -0.73
CA HIS A 177 -7.98 14.21 -1.25
C HIS A 177 -7.61 12.74 -1.52
N PHE A 178 -6.34 12.45 -1.76
CA PHE A 178 -5.82 11.08 -1.80
C PHE A 178 -4.82 10.88 -0.66
N ILE A 179 -5.03 9.85 0.16
CA ILE A 179 -4.17 9.53 1.29
C ILE A 179 -3.81 8.06 1.23
N SER A 180 -2.52 7.73 1.15
CA SER A 180 -2.04 6.35 1.30
C SER A 180 -1.52 6.10 2.72
N MET A 181 -1.74 4.90 3.26
CA MET A 181 -1.31 4.52 4.61
C MET A 181 -0.89 3.05 4.64
N TYR A 182 0.18 2.73 5.36
CA TYR A 182 0.79 1.39 5.41
C TYR A 182 0.94 0.84 6.83
N PHE A 183 0.71 -0.47 7.01
CA PHE A 183 0.94 -1.23 8.25
C PHE A 183 1.62 -2.58 7.96
N HIS A 184 2.69 -2.90 8.69
CA HIS A 184 3.51 -4.10 8.47
C HIS A 184 3.13 -5.33 9.33
N ASP A 185 2.06 -5.26 10.13
CA ASP A 185 1.85 -6.16 11.28
C ASP A 185 1.72 -7.64 10.89
N THR A 186 0.85 -7.94 9.92
CA THR A 186 0.58 -9.31 9.48
C THR A 186 1.77 -9.93 8.76
N ASP A 187 2.52 -9.17 7.97
CA ASP A 187 3.77 -9.62 7.36
C ASP A 187 4.84 -9.95 8.41
N SER A 188 5.09 -9.02 9.33
CA SER A 188 6.11 -9.17 10.38
C SER A 188 5.88 -10.42 11.24
N TYR A 189 4.63 -10.64 11.66
CA TYR A 189 4.27 -11.81 12.47
C TYR A 189 4.15 -13.08 11.63
N GLY A 190 3.69 -12.98 10.38
CA GLY A 190 3.64 -14.09 9.44
C GLY A 190 5.05 -14.65 9.15
N HIS A 191 6.04 -13.79 8.99
CA HIS A 191 7.44 -14.18 8.85
C HIS A 191 8.00 -14.83 10.12
N LYS A 192 7.67 -14.29 11.29
CA LYS A 192 8.26 -14.75 12.55
C LYS A 192 7.65 -16.05 13.08
N TYR A 193 6.34 -16.25 12.89
CA TYR A 193 5.59 -17.34 13.52
C TYR A 193 4.87 -18.26 12.52
N GLY A 194 4.80 -17.88 11.24
CA GLY A 194 4.06 -18.60 10.21
C GLY A 194 2.62 -18.08 10.04
N PRO A 195 2.05 -18.19 8.83
CA PRO A 195 0.73 -17.64 8.51
C PRO A 195 -0.45 -18.32 9.23
N ASN A 196 -0.26 -19.45 9.90
CA ASN A 196 -1.35 -20.17 10.58
C ASN A 196 -1.21 -20.16 12.11
N SER A 197 -0.29 -19.36 12.65
CA SER A 197 -0.01 -19.31 14.09
C SER A 197 -1.08 -18.56 14.91
N PRO A 198 -1.14 -18.74 16.24
CA PRO A 198 -1.96 -17.90 17.12
C PRO A 198 -1.54 -16.42 17.10
N GLU A 199 -0.26 -16.12 16.94
CA GLU A 199 0.26 -14.76 16.89
C GLU A 199 -0.25 -13.99 15.66
N ILE A 200 -0.42 -14.65 14.51
CA ILE A 200 -1.02 -13.98 13.36
C ILE A 200 -2.50 -13.61 13.63
N ASN A 201 -3.24 -14.40 14.42
CA ASN A 201 -4.61 -14.04 14.82
C ASN A 201 -4.61 -12.75 15.67
N GLN A 202 -3.63 -12.60 16.56
CA GLN A 202 -3.49 -11.39 17.37
C GLN A 202 -3.17 -10.16 16.50
N SER A 203 -2.34 -10.32 15.47
CA SER A 203 -2.04 -9.24 14.51
C SER A 203 -3.25 -8.87 13.65
N ILE A 204 -4.01 -9.86 13.18
CA ILE A 204 -5.28 -9.63 12.46
C ILE A 204 -6.27 -8.85 13.34
N GLN A 205 -6.48 -9.27 14.59
CA GLN A 205 -7.37 -8.59 15.54
C GLN A 205 -6.92 -7.16 15.85
N ARG A 206 -5.61 -6.92 15.92
CA ARG A 206 -5.04 -5.59 16.16
C ARG A 206 -5.27 -4.66 14.98
N LEU A 207 -5.06 -5.12 13.74
CA LEU A 207 -5.37 -4.34 12.53
C LEU A 207 -6.88 -4.06 12.41
N ASP A 208 -7.73 -5.05 12.72
CA ASP A 208 -9.18 -4.87 12.77
C ASP A 208 -9.59 -3.81 13.81
N SER A 209 -9.02 -3.88 15.02
CA SER A 209 -9.27 -2.88 16.08
C SER A 209 -8.82 -1.47 15.67
N LEU A 210 -7.73 -1.36 14.89
CA LEU A 210 -7.27 -0.10 14.34
C LEU A 210 -8.25 0.48 13.30
N ILE A 211 -8.90 -0.37 12.51
CA ILE A 211 -9.99 0.07 11.61
C ILE A 211 -11.18 0.57 12.40
N GLY A 212 -11.59 -0.13 13.46
CA GLY A 212 -12.66 0.33 14.36
C GLY A 212 -12.33 1.69 14.98
N TYR A 213 -11.10 1.85 15.48
CA TYR A 213 -10.60 3.14 15.97
C TYR A 213 -10.64 4.22 14.88
N PHE A 214 -10.22 3.91 13.65
CA PHE A 214 -10.21 4.88 12.57
C PHE A 214 -11.62 5.34 12.19
N LYS A 215 -12.60 4.43 12.10
CA LYS A 215 -14.01 4.77 11.86
C LYS A 215 -14.53 5.76 12.91
N ILE A 216 -14.24 5.51 14.20
CA ILE A 216 -14.62 6.40 15.30
C ILE A 216 -13.99 7.79 15.14
N GLU A 217 -12.70 7.87 14.80
CA GLU A 217 -12.03 9.16 14.63
C GLU A 217 -12.50 9.94 13.39
N LEU A 218 -12.88 9.24 12.32
CA LEU A 218 -13.50 9.85 11.14
C LEU A 218 -14.90 10.39 11.46
N ASP A 219 -15.70 9.64 12.21
CA ASP A 219 -17.05 10.06 12.64
C ASP A 219 -16.99 11.32 13.51
N LYS A 220 -16.04 11.40 14.45
CA LYS A 220 -15.81 12.59 15.29
C LYS A 220 -15.54 13.88 14.51
N ILE A 221 -15.12 13.77 13.25
CA ILE A 221 -14.88 14.93 12.38
C ILE A 221 -15.91 15.04 11.24
N ASN A 222 -16.98 14.23 11.27
CA ASN A 222 -17.99 14.11 10.23
C ASN A 222 -17.42 13.73 8.85
N PHE A 223 -16.38 12.89 8.81
CA PHE A 223 -15.79 12.39 7.56
C PHE A 223 -16.18 10.96 7.22
N LEU A 224 -16.77 10.18 8.14
CA LEU A 224 -17.01 8.75 7.93
C LEU A 224 -17.78 8.47 6.64
N ASP A 225 -18.84 9.24 6.37
CA ASP A 225 -19.66 9.12 5.15
C ASP A 225 -19.14 9.93 3.95
N SER A 226 -17.98 10.57 4.09
CA SER A 226 -17.38 11.48 3.10
C SER A 226 -16.08 10.96 2.50
N VAL A 227 -15.63 9.76 2.89
CA VAL A 227 -14.38 9.14 2.44
C VAL A 227 -14.65 7.80 1.77
N ASN A 228 -13.90 7.51 0.71
CA ASN A 228 -13.80 6.17 0.14
C ASN A 228 -12.58 5.49 0.78
N ILE A 229 -12.81 4.42 1.53
CA ILE A 229 -11.73 3.65 2.14
C ILE A 229 -11.48 2.41 1.29
N LEU A 230 -10.25 2.29 0.77
CA LEU A 230 -9.78 1.11 0.06
C LEU A 230 -8.79 0.39 0.97
N ILE A 231 -9.10 -0.83 1.38
CA ILE A 231 -8.19 -1.67 2.16
C ILE A 231 -7.64 -2.75 1.25
N VAL A 232 -6.32 -2.80 1.12
CA VAL A 232 -5.60 -3.72 0.24
C VAL A 232 -4.49 -4.43 0.98
N SER A 233 -3.90 -5.42 0.31
CA SER A 233 -2.64 -6.03 0.68
C SER A 233 -1.78 -6.14 -0.57
N ASP A 234 -0.47 -6.19 -0.38
CA ASP A 234 0.52 -6.31 -1.43
C ASP A 234 0.79 -7.76 -1.84
N HIS A 235 0.72 -8.69 -0.89
CA HIS A 235 0.85 -10.13 -1.14
C HIS A 235 0.25 -10.98 -0.01
N GLY A 236 0.25 -12.31 -0.22
CA GLY A 236 -0.09 -13.27 0.82
C GLY A 236 1.11 -13.69 1.67
N MET A 237 0.97 -14.82 2.37
CA MET A 237 2.02 -15.42 3.19
C MET A 237 1.93 -16.95 3.12
N THR A 238 3.08 -17.64 3.19
CA THR A 238 3.15 -19.11 3.10
C THR A 238 4.06 -19.71 4.16
N GLU A 239 3.78 -20.96 4.53
CA GLU A 239 4.64 -21.74 5.42
C GLU A 239 5.91 -22.18 4.69
N ILE A 240 7.05 -22.01 5.35
CA ILE A 240 8.32 -22.56 4.90
C ILE A 240 8.59 -23.88 5.64
N ASN A 241 9.27 -24.82 4.98
CA ASN A 241 9.66 -26.08 5.59
C ASN A 241 11.12 -26.35 5.21
N THR A 242 11.97 -26.66 6.21
CA THR A 242 13.40 -26.93 6.00
C THR A 242 13.65 -28.16 5.13
N ASN A 243 12.71 -29.10 5.08
CA ASN A 243 12.76 -30.27 4.19
C ASN A 243 12.38 -29.93 2.74
N ARG A 244 11.91 -28.71 2.46
CA ARG A 244 11.53 -28.23 1.11
C ARG A 244 12.47 -27.10 0.66
N ILE A 245 13.77 -27.26 0.94
CA ILE A 245 14.82 -26.33 0.51
C ILE A 245 15.59 -26.95 -0.64
N ILE A 246 15.64 -26.26 -1.77
CA ILE A 246 16.57 -26.56 -2.86
C ILE A 246 17.80 -25.68 -2.67
N ASN A 247 18.96 -26.29 -2.46
CA ASN A 247 20.22 -25.57 -2.36
C ASN A 247 20.82 -25.41 -3.77
N ILE A 248 20.44 -24.33 -4.46
CA ILE A 248 20.91 -24.02 -5.80
C ILE A 248 22.43 -23.76 -5.82
N GLU A 249 22.98 -23.13 -4.79
CA GLU A 249 24.43 -22.89 -4.69
C GLU A 249 25.23 -24.20 -4.68
N ASN A 250 24.70 -25.24 -4.03
CA ASN A 250 25.32 -26.57 -4.06
C ASN A 250 25.15 -27.27 -5.42
N ILE A 251 24.01 -27.08 -6.09
CA ILE A 251 23.77 -27.66 -7.42
C ILE A 251 24.70 -27.05 -8.47
N LEU A 252 24.93 -25.74 -8.39
CA LEU A 252 25.80 -24.99 -9.31
C LEU A 252 27.23 -24.84 -8.77
N CYS A 253 27.63 -25.70 -7.83
CA CYS A 253 28.99 -25.68 -7.32
C CYS A 253 29.97 -26.00 -8.46
N GLY A 254 30.90 -25.08 -8.72
CA GLY A 254 31.89 -25.19 -9.80
C GLY A 254 31.61 -24.35 -11.04
N TYR A 255 30.42 -23.74 -11.14
CA TYR A 255 30.09 -22.78 -12.20
C TYR A 255 30.36 -21.33 -11.76
N ASN A 256 30.79 -20.46 -12.68
CA ASN A 256 30.93 -19.04 -12.38
C ASN A 256 29.59 -18.32 -12.56
N VAL A 257 28.78 -18.36 -11.51
CA VAL A 257 27.45 -17.74 -11.47
C VAL A 257 27.34 -16.71 -10.33
N LYS A 258 26.58 -15.65 -10.57
CA LYS A 258 26.14 -14.69 -9.57
C LYS A 258 24.71 -14.99 -9.18
N PHE A 259 24.45 -15.08 -7.88
CA PHE A 259 23.12 -15.23 -7.33
C PHE A 259 22.56 -13.88 -6.92
N GLY A 260 21.27 -13.68 -7.20
CA GLY A 260 20.53 -12.50 -6.78
C GLY A 260 19.10 -12.83 -6.35
N GLY A 261 18.36 -11.80 -5.98
CA GLY A 261 16.99 -11.91 -5.48
C GLY A 261 16.91 -12.32 -4.01
N GLU A 262 15.68 -12.58 -3.56
CA GLU A 262 15.38 -12.99 -2.20
C GLU A 262 14.37 -14.13 -2.19
N LYS A 263 14.64 -15.16 -1.37
CA LYS A 263 13.71 -16.27 -1.11
C LYS A 263 12.27 -15.74 -0.94
N PRO A 264 11.27 -16.34 -1.61
CA PRO A 264 11.33 -17.60 -2.38
C PRO A 264 11.77 -17.46 -3.84
N PHE A 265 12.15 -16.27 -4.31
CA PHE A 265 12.59 -16.02 -5.68
C PHE A 265 14.11 -15.84 -5.74
N MET A 266 14.75 -16.34 -6.79
CA MET A 266 16.19 -16.21 -7.01
C MET A 266 16.43 -15.89 -8.48
N THR A 267 17.44 -15.06 -8.75
CA THR A 267 18.03 -14.89 -10.07
C THR A 267 19.39 -15.55 -10.11
N ILE A 268 19.73 -16.11 -11.25
CA ILE A 268 21.04 -16.72 -11.52
C ILE A 268 21.56 -16.01 -12.77
N GLU A 269 22.73 -15.42 -12.67
CA GLU A 269 23.39 -14.74 -13.77
C GLU A 269 24.75 -15.41 -14.02
N PRO A 270 24.92 -16.14 -15.13
CA PRO A 270 26.22 -16.68 -15.50
C PRO A 270 27.17 -15.56 -15.95
N GLU A 271 28.48 -15.80 -15.89
CA GLU A 271 29.43 -14.94 -16.59
C GLU A 271 29.13 -14.95 -18.11
N LYS A 272 29.37 -13.81 -18.79
CA LYS A 272 28.89 -13.57 -20.17
C LYS A 272 29.27 -14.65 -21.20
N ASN A 273 30.36 -15.38 -20.94
CA ASN A 273 30.88 -16.40 -21.85
C ASN A 273 30.53 -17.84 -21.43
N GLU A 274 29.78 -18.01 -20.34
CA GLU A 274 29.46 -19.32 -19.74
C GLU A 274 27.94 -19.61 -19.75
N ILE A 275 27.14 -18.83 -20.50
CA ILE A 275 25.67 -19.00 -20.55
C ILE A 275 25.27 -20.43 -20.96
N ASP A 276 25.97 -21.01 -21.94
CA ASP A 276 25.67 -22.37 -22.43
C ASP A 276 26.20 -23.47 -21.51
N GLU A 277 27.07 -23.12 -20.55
CA GLU A 277 27.66 -24.07 -19.60
C GLU A 277 26.81 -24.24 -18.33
N VAL A 278 26.05 -23.21 -17.94
CA VAL A 278 25.23 -23.10 -16.72
C VAL A 278 23.79 -23.55 -16.94
#